data_AF-A0A5K1HNF4-F1
#
_entry.id   AF-A0A5K1HNF4-F1
#
_cell.length_a   1.000
_cell.length_b   1.000
_cell.length_c   1.000
_cell.angle_alpha   90.00
_cell.angle_beta   90.00
_cell.angle_gamma   90.00
#
_symmetry.space_group_name_H-M   'P 1'
#
loop_
_entity.id
_entity.type
_entity.pdbx_description
1 polymer ?
#
loop_
_entity_poly.entity_id
_entity_poly.type
_entity_poly.pdbx_seq_one_letter_code
_entity_poly.pdbx_strand_id
1 'polypeptide(L)' 'NDIMQLLYTYPLDAKTKDGKPFWRLPKRPPTPIEAINPEDPLHATFIASYAVLLSKVHNIPFPKDFRDPLKRRRSHNS' A
#
# COMPACT_ATOMS: atom_id res chain seq x y z
N ASN A 1 3.94 4.55 6.53
CA ASN A 1 4.10 5.34 7.77
C ASN A 1 3.21 6.58 7.76
N ASP A 2 3.07 7.27 6.63
CA ASP A 2 2.34 8.54 6.50
C ASP A 2 0.90 8.50 7.04
N ILE A 3 0.16 7.40 6.84
CA ILE A 3 -1.20 7.24 7.38
C ILE A 3 -1.21 7.24 8.91
N MET A 4 -0.22 6.57 9.54
CA MET A 4 -0.10 6.55 11.00
C MET A 4 0.29 7.93 11.54
N GLN A 5 1.20 8.64 10.87
CA GLN A 5 1.58 10.01 11.24
C GLN A 5 0.42 11.00 11.11
N LEU A 6 -0.41 10.83 10.09
CA LEU A 6 -1.63 11.63 9.92
C LEU A 6 -2.62 11.40 11.07
N LEU A 7 -2.83 10.14 11.48
CA LEU A 7 -3.70 9.79 12.60
C LEU A 7 -3.13 10.20 13.96
N TYR A 8 -1.80 10.20 14.12
CA TYR A 8 -1.15 10.76 15.31
C TYR A 8 -1.38 12.27 15.40
N THR A 9 -1.27 12.98 14.27
CA THR A 9 -1.49 14.43 14.21
C THR A 9 -2.97 14.79 14.39
N TYR A 10 -3.87 13.98 13.83
CA TYR A 10 -5.32 14.14 13.90
C TYR A 10 -5.99 12.85 14.36
N PRO A 11 -6.02 12.60 15.68
CA PRO A 11 -6.73 11.48 16.27
C PRO A 11 -8.19 11.38 15.79
N LEU A 12 -8.77 10.18 15.86
CA LEU A 12 -10.14 9.95 15.35
C LEU A 12 -11.20 10.81 16.05
N ASP A 13 -10.96 11.16 17.31
CA ASP A 13 -11.79 12.02 18.14
C ASP A 13 -11.37 13.51 18.11
N ALA A 14 -10.40 13.88 17.26
CA ALA A 14 -9.93 15.25 17.14
C ALA A 14 -11.07 16.23 16.81
N LYS A 15 -11.05 17.39 17.47
CA LYS A 15 -12.02 18.47 17.29
C LYS A 15 -11.35 19.74 16.77
N THR A 16 -12.10 20.49 15.98
CA THR A 16 -11.74 21.83 15.52
C THR A 16 -11.86 22.86 16.64
N LYS A 17 -11.36 24.08 16.44
CA LYS A 17 -11.46 25.19 17.41
C LYS A 17 -12.92 25.50 17.81
N ASP A 18 -13.86 25.25 16.90
CA ASP A 18 -15.30 25.43 17.12
C ASP A 18 -15.97 24.19 17.77
N GLY A 19 -15.20 23.22 18.26
CA GLY A 19 -15.67 22.02 18.95
C GLY A 19 -16.24 20.91 18.05
N LYS A 20 -16.32 21.13 16.74
CA LYS A 20 -16.84 20.14 15.77
C LYS A 20 -15.77 19.07 15.45
N PRO A 21 -16.14 17.80 15.21
CA PRO A 21 -15.20 16.75 14.81
C PRO A 21 -14.39 17.14 13.57
N PHE A 22 -13.08 16.86 13.58
CA PHE A 22 -12.18 17.07 12.46
C PHE A 22 -12.54 16.15 11.27
N TRP A 23 -12.79 14.88 11.57
CA TRP A 23 -13.20 13.85 10.61
C TRP A 23 -14.71 13.91 10.35
N ARG A 24 -15.11 14.90 9.55
CA ARG A 24 -16.47 15.05 9.04
C ARG A 24 -16.45 15.18 7.53
N LEU A 25 -17.56 14.82 6.88
CA LEU A 25 -17.68 14.91 5.42
C LEU A 25 -17.23 16.29 4.90
N PRO A 26 -16.45 16.32 3.81
CA PRO A 26 -16.05 15.18 2.96
C PRO A 26 -14.84 14.37 3.48
N LYS A 27 -14.22 14.77 4.59
CA LYS A 27 -13.00 14.14 5.13
C LYS A 27 -13.34 12.82 5.81
N ARG A 28 -12.78 11.71 5.29
CA ARG A 28 -12.90 10.37 5.88
C ARG A 28 -11.58 10.01 6.56
N PRO A 29 -11.61 9.50 7.80
CA PRO A 29 -10.40 9.02 8.45
C PRO A 29 -9.87 7.79 7.68
N PRO A 30 -8.58 7.73 7.37
CA PRO A 30 -7.98 6.55 6.73
C PRO A 30 -7.80 5.42 7.74
N THR A 31 -7.73 4.19 7.24
CA THR A 31 -7.30 3.02 8.00
C THR A 31 -5.89 2.63 7.56
N PRO A 32 -4.92 2.55 8.47
CA PRO A 32 -3.57 2.14 8.12
C PRO A 32 -3.54 0.65 7.76
N ILE A 33 -2.70 0.28 6.79
CA ILE A 33 -2.33 -1.11 6.52
C ILE A 33 -1.09 -1.39 7.38
N GLU A 34 -1.25 -2.22 8.41
CA GLU A 34 -0.21 -2.47 9.42
C GLU A 34 0.82 -3.53 8.98
N ALA A 35 0.40 -4.47 8.14
CA ALA A 35 1.24 -5.55 7.64
C ALA A 35 1.07 -5.76 6.15
N ILE A 36 2.16 -6.11 5.47
CA ILE A 36 2.12 -6.55 4.08
C ILE A 36 1.68 -8.01 4.07
N ASN A 37 0.51 -8.26 3.49
CA ASN A 37 0.03 -9.61 3.23
C ASN A 37 0.37 -10.04 1.78
N PRO A 38 1.25 -11.03 1.56
CA PRO A 38 1.61 -11.49 0.22
C PRO A 38 0.47 -12.26 -0.49
N GLU A 39 -0.50 -12.78 0.25
CA GLU A 39 -1.69 -13.43 -0.31
C GLU A 39 -2.75 -12.43 -0.75
N ASP A 40 -2.65 -11.17 -0.31
CA ASP A 40 -3.52 -10.10 -0.80
C ASP A 40 -3.10 -9.73 -2.24
N PRO A 41 -3.98 -9.91 -3.24
CA PRO A 41 -3.65 -9.60 -4.63
C PRO A 41 -3.25 -8.14 -4.85
N LEU A 42 -3.81 -7.19 -4.09
CA LEU A 42 -3.50 -5.77 -4.21
C LEU A 42 -2.07 -5.49 -3.74
N HIS A 43 -1.70 -5.96 -2.55
CA HIS A 43 -0.34 -5.81 -2.02
C HIS A 43 0.68 -6.47 -2.94
N ALA A 44 0.42 -7.71 -3.34
CA ALA A 44 1.30 -8.48 -4.20
C ALA A 44 1.50 -7.82 -5.57
N THR A 45 0.44 -7.24 -6.14
CA THR A 45 0.49 -6.56 -7.45
C THR A 45 1.20 -5.22 -7.38
N PHE A 46 0.98 -4.45 -6.31
CA PHE A 46 1.67 -3.18 -6.08
C PHE A 46 3.18 -3.39 -6.00
N ILE A 47 3.62 -4.32 -5.14
CA ILE A 47 5.05 -4.61 -4.94
C ILE A 47 5.69 -5.13 -6.24
N ALA A 48 5.06 -6.09 -6.92
CA ALA A 48 5.60 -6.64 -8.17
C ALA A 48 5.74 -5.57 -9.26
N SER A 49 4.74 -4.70 -9.40
CA SER A 49 4.76 -3.62 -10.39
C SER A 49 5.83 -2.58 -10.06
N TYR A 50 5.98 -2.22 -8.79
CA TYR A 50 7.01 -1.29 -8.34
C TYR A 50 8.43 -1.84 -8.55
N ALA A 51 8.67 -3.11 -8.20
CA ALA A 51 9.96 -3.76 -8.43
C ALA A 51 10.36 -3.80 -9.92
N VAL A 52 9.40 -4.06 -10.81
CA VAL A 52 9.64 -4.00 -12.26
C VAL A 52 9.90 -2.57 -12.74
N LEU A 53 9.18 -1.59 -12.21
CA LEU A 53 9.44 -0.18 -12.53
C LEU A 53 10.87 0.21 -12.16
N LEU A 54 11.32 -0.15 -10.95
CA LEU A 54 12.71 0.07 -10.52
C LEU A 54 13.71 -0.68 -11.40
N SER A 55 13.43 -1.93 -11.75
CA SER A 55 14.30 -2.73 -12.63
C SER A 55 14.49 -2.03 -13.99
N LYS A 56 13.43 -1.44 -14.55
CA LYS A 56 13.51 -0.64 -15.78
C LYS A 56 14.35 0.62 -15.61
N VAL A 57 14.17 1.35 -14.50
CA VAL A 57 14.94 2.58 -14.21
C VAL A 57 16.43 2.28 -14.07
N HIS A 58 16.78 1.14 -13.44
CA HIS A 58 18.17 0.73 -13.21
C HIS A 58 18.74 -0.21 -14.27
N ASN A 59 17.99 -0.49 -15.34
CA ASN A 59 18.38 -1.37 -16.44
C ASN A 59 18.76 -2.81 -16.00
N ILE A 60 18.03 -3.33 -15.01
CA ILE A 60 18.18 -4.69 -14.46
C ILE A 60 17.11 -5.61 -15.10
N PRO A 61 17.43 -6.88 -15.43
CA PRO A 61 16.46 -7.84 -15.94
C PRO A 61 15.31 -8.10 -14.97
N PHE A 62 14.10 -8.34 -15.50
CA PHE A 62 12.93 -8.69 -14.72
C PHE A 62 12.06 -9.76 -15.44
N PRO A 63 11.25 -10.55 -14.71
CA PRO A 63 10.39 -11.56 -15.32
C PRO A 63 9.32 -10.93 -16.23
N LYS A 64 9.18 -11.43 -17.46
CA LYS A 64 8.15 -10.95 -18.42
C LYS A 64 6.73 -11.19 -17.92
N ASP A 65 6.52 -12.27 -17.18
CA ASP A 65 5.22 -12.71 -16.67
C ASP A 65 4.93 -12.22 -15.24
N PHE A 66 5.59 -11.14 -14.76
CA PHE A 66 5.45 -10.64 -13.38
C PHE A 66 4.00 -10.27 -12.98
N ARG A 67 3.13 -10.02 -13.96
CA ARG A 67 1.71 -9.72 -13.76
C ARG A 67 0.84 -10.96 -13.55
N ASP A 68 1.31 -12.15 -13.90
CA ASP A 68 0.58 -13.40 -13.76
C ASP A 68 0.79 -13.98 -12.34
N PRO A 69 -0.25 -13.97 -11.47
CA PRO A 69 -0.13 -14.48 -10.11
C PRO A 69 0.11 -16.00 -10.06
N LEU A 70 -0.40 -16.76 -11.04
CA LEU A 70 -0.31 -18.21 -11.06
C LEU A 70 1.09 -18.68 -11.46
N LYS A 71 1.76 -17.94 -12.34
CA LYS A 71 3.14 -18.23 -12.75
C LYS A 71 4.19 -17.77 -11.73
N ARG A 72 3.93 -16.68 -10.98
CA ARG A 72 4.83 -16.24 -9.90
C ARG A 72 5.06 -17.31 -8.83
N ARG A 73 4.05 -18.15 -8.53
CA ARG A 73 4.14 -19.19 -7.50
C ARG A 73 4.95 -20.42 -7.94
N ARG A 74 5.12 -20.65 -9.25
CA ARG A 74 5.77 -21.87 -9.77
C ARG A 74 7.29 -21.80 -9.87
N SER A 75 7.91 -20.63 -9.73
CA SER A 75 9.38 -20.50 -9.82
C SER A 75 10.15 -20.99 -8.60
N HIS A 76 9.47 -21.42 -7.53
CA HIS A 76 10.10 -21.85 -6.27
C HIS A 76 10.07 -23.38 -6.06
N ASN A 77 9.57 -24.17 -7.02
CA ASN A 77 9.39 -25.62 -6.90
C ASN A 77 10.14 -26.43 -7.98
N SER A 78 11.25 -25.91 -8.53
CA SER A 78 12.11 -26.67 -9.44
C SER A 78 13.58 -26.41 -9.21
#